data_AF-A0A561D8L3-F1
#
_entry.id   AF-A0A561D8L3-F1
#
_cell.length_a   1.000
_cell.length_b   1.000
_cell.length_c   1.000
_cell.angle_alpha   90.00
_cell.angle_beta   90.00
_cell.angle_gamma   90.00
#
_symmetry.space_group_name_H-M   'P 1'
#
loop_
_entity.id
_entity.type
_entity.pdbx_description
1 polymer ?
#
loop_
_entity_poly.entity_id
_entity_poly.type
_entity_poly.pdbx_seq_one_letter_code
_entity_poly.pdbx_strand_id
1 'polypeptide(L)' 'MDDFGQIALVSILSHLIFIAIAWYALQAIRLEKLLKPNHVFQARLLYILLAIFIGSSVSNFFLDYLQWSKQLPLIMQ' A
#
# COMPACT_ATOMS: atom_id res chain seq x y z
N MET A 1 7.79 20.50 -16.24
CA MET A 1 6.96 20.72 -15.04
C MET A 1 5.81 19.72 -14.98
N ASP A 2 5.26 19.27 -16.11
CA ASP A 2 4.15 18.30 -16.15
C ASP A 2 4.50 16.91 -15.59
N ASP A 3 5.75 16.46 -15.74
CA ASP A 3 6.17 15.12 -15.30
C ASP A 3 6.11 14.93 -13.77
N PHE A 4 6.45 15.96 -12.98
CA PHE A 4 6.38 15.91 -11.52
C PHE A 4 4.94 15.79 -11.00
N GLY A 5 4.00 16.50 -11.62
CA GLY A 5 2.58 16.41 -11.26
C GLY A 5 2.00 15.03 -11.58
N GLN A 6 2.39 14.47 -12.74
CA GLN A 6 1.95 13.15 -13.16
C GLN A 6 2.50 12.04 -12.24
N ILE A 7 3.76 12.14 -11.83
CA ILE A 7 4.38 11.22 -10.86
C ILE A 7 3.71 11.31 -9.50
N ALA A 8 3.43 12.52 -9.00
CA ALA A 8 2.74 12.70 -7.71
C ALA A 8 1.33 12.12 -7.74
N LEU A 9 0.58 12.35 -8.82
CA LEU A 9 -0.78 11.82 -8.98
C LEU A 9 -0.79 10.29 -9.04
N VAL A 10 0.12 9.68 -9.83
CA VAL A 10 0.26 8.22 -9.90
C VAL A 10 0.65 7.64 -8.54
N SER A 11 1.53 8.32 -7.80
CA SER A 11 1.97 7.86 -6.48
C SER A 11 0.81 7.85 -5.47
N ILE A 12 0.02 8.93 -5.42
CA ILE A 12 -1.15 9.03 -4.53
C ILE A 12 -2.18 7.96 -4.88
N LEU A 13 -2.52 7.82 -6.18
CA LEU A 13 -3.50 6.83 -6.61
C LEU A 13 -3.04 5.40 -6.33
N SER A 14 -1.75 5.11 -6.56
CA SER A 14 -1.17 3.81 -6.24
C SER A 14 -1.34 3.50 -4.75
N HIS A 15 -0.98 4.44 -3.87
CA HIS A 15 -1.11 4.23 -2.42
C HIS A 15 -2.55 3.96 -2.02
N LEU A 16 -3.50 4.76 -2.50
CA LEU A 16 -4.92 4.57 -2.17
C LEU A 16 -5.45 3.22 -2.65
N ILE A 17 -5.11 2.81 -3.87
CA ILE A 17 -5.53 1.51 -4.43
C ILE A 17 -4.95 0.36 -3.61
N PHE A 18 -3.64 0.37 -3.34
CA PHE A 18 -3.01 -0.70 -2.58
C PHE A 18 -3.44 -0.76 -1.12
N ILE A 19 -3.73 0.38 -0.49
CA ILE A 19 -4.33 0.42 0.85
C ILE A 19 -5.73 -0.19 0.84
N ALA A 20 -6.56 0.10 -0.17
CA ALA A 20 -7.89 -0.51 -0.30
C ALA A 20 -7.80 -2.04 -0.50
N ILE A 21 -6.85 -2.49 -1.33
CA ILE A 21 -6.58 -3.93 -1.54
C ILE A 21 -6.09 -4.58 -0.24
N ALA A 22 -5.14 -3.95 0.46
CA ALA A 22 -4.63 -4.45 1.73
C ALA A 22 -5.72 -4.52 2.80
N TRP A 23 -6.61 -3.52 2.87
CA TRP A 23 -7.77 -3.53 3.74
C TRP A 23 -8.71 -4.70 3.43
N TYR A 24 -9.00 -4.93 2.15
CA TYR A 24 -9.82 -6.07 1.72
C TYR A 24 -9.15 -7.41 2.04
N ALA A 25 -7.85 -7.55 1.78
CA ALA A 25 -7.09 -8.77 2.06
C ALA A 25 -7.01 -9.06 3.56
N LEU A 26 -6.80 -8.03 4.38
CA LEU A 26 -6.76 -8.17 5.83
C LEU A 26 -8.08 -8.69 6.39
N GLN A 27 -9.23 -8.36 5.81
CA GLN A 27 -10.55 -8.85 6.26
C GLN A 27 -10.67 -10.38 6.23
N ALA A 28 -9.89 -11.06 5.38
CA ALA A 28 -9.83 -12.53 5.38
C ALA A 28 -9.13 -13.09 6.63
N ILE A 29 -8.32 -12.27 7.31
CA ILE A 29 -7.61 -12.66 8.53
C ILE A 29 -8.51 -12.41 9.74
N ARG A 30 -8.82 -13.48 10.48
CA ARG A 30 -9.60 -13.39 11.72
C ARG A 30 -8.73 -12.89 12.89
N LEU A 31 -8.23 -11.66 12.80
CA LEU A 31 -7.45 -11.02 13.88
C LEU A 31 -8.27 -10.92 15.19
N GLU A 32 -9.60 -10.85 15.08
CA GLU A 32 -10.55 -10.97 16.20
C GLU A 32 -10.39 -12.26 17.03
N LYS A 33 -9.97 -13.37 16.42
CA LYS A 33 -9.67 -14.62 17.13
C LYS A 33 -8.26 -14.66 17.70
N LEU A 34 -7.34 -13.87 17.16
CA LEU A 34 -5.96 -13.79 17.62
C LEU A 34 -5.83 -12.81 18.81
N LEU A 35 -6.64 -11.75 18.83
CA LEU A 35 -6.63 -10.75 19.90
C LEU A 35 -7.52 -11.17 21.08
N LYS A 36 -7.14 -10.69 22.28
CA LYS A 36 -7.89 -10.94 23.52
C LYS A 36 -9.34 -10.45 23.39
N PRO A 37 -10.32 -11.22 23.91
CA PRO A 37 -11.70 -10.78 23.96
C PRO A 37 -11.83 -9.42 24.69
N ASN A 38 -12.84 -8.64 24.32
CA ASN A 38 -13.18 -7.31 24.87
C ASN A 38 -12.33 -6.10 24.38
N HIS A 39 -11.47 -6.27 23.36
CA HIS A 39 -10.65 -5.16 22.81
C HIS A 39 -11.00 -4.83 21.35
N VAL A 40 -12.30 -4.72 21.05
CA VAL A 40 -12.81 -4.51 19.67
C VAL A 40 -12.25 -3.23 19.03
N PHE A 41 -12.12 -2.15 19.80
CA PHE A 41 -11.59 -0.88 19.29
C PHE A 41 -10.09 -0.99 18.92
N GLN A 42 -9.28 -1.60 19.79
CA GLN A 42 -7.85 -1.81 19.53
C GLN A 42 -7.64 -2.73 18.32
N ALA A 43 -8.44 -3.79 18.21
CA ALA A 43 -8.39 -4.70 17.07
C ALA A 43 -8.72 -3.97 15.75
N ARG A 44 -9.73 -3.10 15.76
CA ARG A 44 -10.10 -2.30 14.59
C ARG A 44 -9.02 -1.31 14.22
N LEU A 45 -8.46 -0.59 15.20
CA LEU A 45 -7.36 0.36 14.95
C LEU A 45 -6.14 -0.35 14.37
N LEU A 46 -5.77 -1.51 14.92
CA LEU A 46 -4.67 -2.34 14.42
C LEU A 46 -4.92 -2.79 12.98
N TYR A 47 -6.16 -3.11 12.61
CA TYR A 47 -6.57 -3.40 11.24
C TYR A 47 -6.28 -2.23 10.29
N ILE A 48 -6.66 -1.01 10.68
CA ILE A 48 -6.44 0.20 9.87
C ILE A 48 -4.95 0.44 9.68
N LEU A 49 -4.18 0.37 10.77
CA LEU A 49 -2.74 0.58 10.75
C LEU A 49 -2.04 -0.46 9.88
N LEU A 50 -2.42 -1.74 9.99
CA LEU A 50 -1.90 -2.81 9.14
C LEU A 50 -2.26 -2.59 7.67
N ALA A 51 -3.49 -2.16 7.36
CA ALA A 51 -3.90 -1.91 5.99
C ALA A 51 -3.07 -0.79 5.36
N ILE A 52 -2.85 0.30 6.10
CA ILE A 52 -2.02 1.42 5.64
C ILE A 52 -0.57 0.98 5.50
N PHE A 53 -0.02 0.25 6.48
CA PHE A 53 1.36 -0.21 6.46
C PHE A 53 1.64 -1.16 5.29
N ILE A 54 0.81 -2.18 5.11
CA ILE A 54 0.94 -3.15 4.01
C ILE A 54 0.69 -2.44 2.67
N GLY A 55 -0.40 -1.68 2.57
CA GLY A 55 -0.77 -0.99 1.33
C GLY A 55 0.27 0.02 0.86
N SER A 56 0.84 0.82 1.76
CA SER A 56 1.93 1.74 1.43
C SER A 56 3.23 1.02 1.08
N SER A 57 3.56 -0.08 1.76
CA SER A 57 4.75 -0.88 1.43
C SER A 57 4.65 -1.49 0.03
N VAL A 58 3.51 -2.07 -0.31
CA VAL A 58 3.26 -2.65 -1.65
C VAL A 58 3.19 -1.56 -2.72
N SER A 59 2.60 -0.40 -2.41
CA SER A 59 2.56 0.73 -3.35
C SER A 59 3.96 1.27 -3.63
N ASN A 60 4.79 1.47 -2.62
CA ASN A 60 6.18 1.91 -2.82
C ASN A 60 6.95 0.90 -3.66
N PHE A 61 6.85 -0.40 -3.34
CA PHE A 61 7.45 -1.45 -4.15
C PHE A 61 7.01 -1.37 -5.63
N PHE A 62 5.72 -1.16 -5.87
CA PHE A 62 5.19 -1.03 -7.22
C PHE A 62 5.70 0.21 -7.96
N LEU A 63 5.77 1.36 -7.28
CA LEU A 63 6.29 2.61 -7.85
C LEU A 63 7.79 2.52 -8.14
N ASP A 64 8.56 1.94 -7.22
CA ASP A 64 9.99 1.70 -7.39
C ASP A 64 10.24 0.77 -8.60
N TYR A 65 9.46 -0.31 -8.70
CA TYR A 65 9.53 -1.22 -9.83
C TYR A 65 9.22 -0.53 -11.17
N LEU A 66 8.18 0.31 -11.20
CA LEU A 66 7.85 1.11 -12.39
C LEU A 66 8.97 2.09 -12.74
N GLN A 67 9.57 2.74 -11.74
CA GLN A 67 10.69 3.67 -11.95
C GLN A 67 11.91 2.94 -12.51
N TRP A 68 12.31 1.81 -11.92
CA TRP A 68 13.41 1.00 -12.43
C TRP A 68 13.12 0.50 -13.85
N SER A 69 11.88 0.09 -14.13
CA SER A 69 11.47 -0.33 -15.48
C SER A 69 11.63 0.80 -16.51
N LYS A 70 11.33 2.05 -16.14
CA LYS A 70 11.56 3.22 -17.00
C LYS A 70 13.05 3.54 -17.18
N GLN A 71 13.89 3.16 -16.22
CA GLN A 71 15.34 3.38 -16.27
C GLN A 71 16.08 2.28 -17.02
N LEU A 72 15.50 1.07 -17.16
CA LEU A 72 16.12 -0.04 -17.89
C LEU A 72 16.64 0.33 -19.29
N PRO A 73 15.94 1.12 -20.13
CA PRO A 73 16.46 1.51 -21.43
C PRO A 73 17.76 2.35 -21.39
N LEU A 74 18.07 3.02 -20.28
CA LEU A 74 19.30 3.80 -20.12
C LEU A 74 20.56 2.92 -20.18
N ILE A 75 20.46 1.63 -19.84
CA ILE A 75 21.61 0.72 -19.90
C ILE A 75 21.97 0.32 -21.34
N MET A 76 21.05 0.54 -22.29
CA MET A 76 21.23 0.22 -23.72
C MET A 76 21.66 1.44 -24.54
N GLN A 77 21.83 2.60 -23.90
CA GLN A 77 22.37 3.83 -24.50
C GLN A 77 23.87 3.94 -24.25
#